data_AF-A0A951LLP3-F1
#
_entry.id   AF-A0A951LLP3-F1
#
_cell.length_a   1.000
_cell.length_b   1.000
_cell.length_c   1.000
_cell.angle_alpha   90.00
_cell.angle_beta   90.00
_cell.angle_gamma   90.00
#
_symmetry.space_group_name_H-M   'P 1'
#
loop_
_entity.id
_entity.type
_entity.pdbx_description
1 polymer ?
#
loop_
_entity_poly.entity_id
_entity_poly.type
_entity_poly.pdbx_seq_one_letter_code
_entity_poly.pdbx_strand_id
1 'polypeptide(L)'
;MKDTASVNQLTKGSIEADIANAVVRFQREQQGRGPADVRAHLLGEMVLVRCKGIFTATEERLAASEEGRRLVRSARQELRSINHSEIEEIIGQIAGCTVVRSFYDVDVQAGEQVEIYVLDADVEKRLLRG
;
A
#
# COMPACT_ATOMS: atom_id res chain seq x y z
N MET A 1 -3.43 -32.35 -28.46
CA MET A 1 -3.83 -32.28 -27.04
C MET A 1 -3.29 -30.98 -26.48
N LYS A 2 -4.17 -30.24 -25.80
CA LYS A 2 -4.01 -28.87 -25.31
C LYS A 2 -2.90 -28.78 -24.27
N ASP A 3 -2.18 -27.66 -24.27
CA ASP A 3 -2.00 -26.82 -23.08
C ASP A 3 -1.40 -25.48 -23.52
N THR A 4 -2.30 -24.63 -24.01
CA THR A 4 -2.08 -23.19 -24.14
C THR A 4 -1.94 -22.65 -22.73
N ALA A 5 -0.71 -22.33 -22.32
CA ALA A 5 -0.46 -21.53 -21.14
C ALA A 5 -1.38 -20.30 -21.18
N SER A 6 -2.26 -20.20 -20.20
CA SER A 6 -3.20 -19.10 -20.05
C SER A 6 -2.37 -17.82 -19.93
N VAL A 7 -2.36 -17.01 -20.99
CA VAL A 7 -1.85 -15.64 -20.89
C VAL A 7 -2.74 -14.97 -19.85
N ASN A 8 -2.25 -14.83 -18.63
CA ASN A 8 -2.98 -14.18 -17.56
C ASN A 8 -3.12 -12.71 -17.98
N GLN A 9 -4.27 -12.34 -18.55
CA GLN A 9 -4.55 -10.95 -18.87
C GLN A 9 -4.44 -10.17 -17.56
N LEU A 10 -3.52 -9.21 -17.52
CA LEU A 10 -3.46 -8.22 -16.45
C LEU A 10 -4.82 -7.54 -16.39
N THR A 11 -5.56 -7.76 -15.29
CA THR A 11 -6.83 -7.10 -15.04
C THR A 11 -6.62 -6.05 -13.96
N LYS A 12 -7.53 -5.08 -13.87
CA LYS A 12 -7.55 -4.12 -12.77
C LYS A 12 -7.51 -4.84 -11.41
N GLY A 13 -8.34 -5.87 -11.24
CA GLY A 13 -8.42 -6.64 -10.00
C GLY A 13 -7.16 -7.42 -9.67
N SER A 14 -6.42 -7.94 -10.66
CA SER A 14 -5.14 -8.62 -10.39
C SER A 14 -4.06 -7.64 -9.94
N ILE A 15 -3.98 -6.46 -10.57
CA ILE A 15 -3.04 -5.39 -10.14
C ILE A 15 -3.36 -4.93 -8.71
N GLU A 16 -4.63 -4.67 -8.41
CA GLU A 16 -5.08 -4.32 -7.06
C GLU A 16 -4.70 -5.40 -6.02
N ALA A 17 -4.93 -6.67 -6.35
CA ALA A 17 -4.57 -7.78 -5.47
C ALA A 17 -3.05 -7.89 -5.26
N ASP A 18 -2.26 -7.74 -6.33
CA ASP A 18 -0.79 -7.80 -6.25
C ASP A 18 -0.22 -6.66 -5.41
N ILE A 19 -0.76 -5.44 -5.57
CA ILE A 19 -0.41 -4.28 -4.74
C ILE A 19 -0.75 -4.55 -3.27
N ALA A 20 -1.96 -5.00 -2.96
CA ALA A 20 -2.35 -5.28 -1.58
C ALA A 20 -1.42 -6.33 -0.93
N ASN A 21 -1.10 -7.40 -1.66
CA ASN A 21 -0.16 -8.43 -1.21
C ASN A 21 1.26 -7.89 -1.00
N ALA A 22 1.73 -7.02 -1.89
CA ALA A 22 3.03 -6.39 -1.78
C ALA A 22 3.14 -5.50 -0.53
N VAL A 23 2.10 -4.70 -0.25
CA VAL A 23 2.04 -3.86 0.95
C VAL A 23 2.04 -4.70 2.24
N VAL A 24 1.33 -5.83 2.27
CA VAL A 24 1.37 -6.76 3.41
C VAL A 24 2.79 -7.28 3.65
N ARG A 25 3.47 -7.73 2.59
CA ARG A 25 4.85 -8.25 2.68
C ARG A 25 5.82 -7.16 3.13
N PHE A 26 5.80 -6.01 2.47
CA PHE A 26 6.66 -4.87 2.76
C PHE A 26 6.57 -4.45 4.24
N GLN A 27 5.35 -4.24 4.76
CA GLN A 27 5.20 -3.86 6.17
C GLN A 27 5.64 -4.96 7.12
N ARG A 28 5.40 -6.23 6.79
CA ARG A 28 5.86 -7.37 7.60
C ARG A 28 7.37 -7.45 7.68
N GLU A 29 8.07 -7.21 6.59
CA GLU A 29 9.54 -7.22 6.53
C GLU A 29 10.13 -6.03 7.29
N GLN A 30 9.54 -4.84 7.15
CA GLN A 30 10.02 -3.62 7.79
C GLN A 30 9.72 -3.55 9.29
N GLN A 31 8.57 -4.08 9.73
CA GLN A 31 8.06 -3.89 11.10
C GLN A 31 7.85 -5.20 11.88
N GLY A 32 8.18 -6.34 11.28
CA GLY A 32 7.94 -7.67 11.86
C GLY A 32 6.46 -8.12 11.84
N ARG A 33 5.54 -7.26 11.41
CA ARG A 33 4.10 -7.51 11.33
C ARG A 33 3.49 -6.76 10.13
N GLY A 34 2.66 -7.46 9.36
CA GLY A 34 1.81 -6.84 8.34
C GLY A 34 0.45 -6.42 8.89
N PRO A 35 -0.27 -5.52 8.20
CA PRO A 35 -1.65 -5.17 8.54
C PRO A 35 -2.58 -6.39 8.55
N ALA A 36 -3.68 -6.28 9.30
CA ALA A 36 -4.71 -7.32 9.35
C ALA A 36 -5.59 -7.35 8.10
N ASP A 37 -5.85 -6.18 7.50
CA ASP A 37 -6.62 -6.02 6.26
C ASP A 37 -5.93 -4.98 5.38
N VAL A 38 -5.76 -5.28 4.09
CA VAL A 38 -5.22 -4.37 3.08
C VAL A 38 -6.12 -4.39 1.86
N ARG A 39 -6.55 -3.22 1.42
CA ARG A 39 -7.30 -3.04 0.17
C ARG A 39 -6.58 -2.04 -0.69
N ALA A 40 -6.38 -2.40 -1.96
CA ALA A 40 -5.86 -1.51 -2.97
C ALA A 40 -6.92 -1.27 -4.05
N HIS A 41 -6.93 -0.05 -4.59
CA HIS A 41 -7.83 0.37 -5.64
C HIS A 41 -7.07 1.16 -6.69
N LEU A 42 -7.16 0.74 -7.94
CA LEU A 42 -6.63 1.50 -9.07
C LEU A 42 -7.73 2.46 -9.57
N LEU A 43 -7.40 3.74 -9.70
CA LEU A 43 -8.31 4.83 -10.01
C LEU A 43 -7.63 5.78 -11.00
N GLY A 44 -7.78 5.52 -12.31
CA GLY A 44 -7.07 6.20 -13.39
C GLY A 44 -5.55 6.05 -13.26
N GLU A 45 -4.87 7.17 -13.05
CA GLU A 45 -3.44 7.23 -12.72
C GLU A 45 -3.12 7.11 -11.23
N MET A 46 -4.08 6.84 -10.36
CA MET A 46 -3.87 6.75 -8.91
C MET A 46 -4.04 5.32 -8.40
N VAL A 47 -3.24 4.96 -7.41
CA VAL A 47 -3.44 3.77 -6.58
C VAL A 47 -3.76 4.24 -5.16
N LEU A 48 -4.93 3.87 -4.65
CA LEU A 48 -5.33 4.06 -3.26
C LEU A 48 -5.13 2.76 -2.49
N VAL A 49 -4.39 2.80 -1.38
CA VAL A 49 -4.23 1.66 -0.47
C VAL A 49 -4.77 2.04 0.91
N ARG A 50 -5.64 1.22 1.48
CA ARG A 50 -6.07 1.31 2.88
C ARG A 50 -5.62 0.08 3.65
N CYS A 51 -4.98 0.30 4.79
CA CYS A 51 -4.59 -0.76 5.72
C CYS A 51 -5.30 -0.59 7.06
N LYS A 52 -5.72 -1.71 7.67
CA LYS A 52 -6.29 -1.76 9.02
C LYS A 52 -5.52 -2.71 9.92
N GLY A 53 -5.57 -2.44 11.23
CA GLY A 53 -4.88 -3.27 12.22
C GLY A 53 -3.38 -3.23 12.01
N ILE A 54 -2.83 -2.02 11.87
CA ILE A 54 -1.43 -1.78 11.49
C ILE A 54 -0.45 -1.81 12.68
N PHE A 55 -0.98 -1.74 13.90
CA PHE A 55 -0.16 -1.64 15.11
C PHE A 55 0.26 -3.00 15.64
N THR A 56 1.46 -3.03 16.22
CA THR A 56 1.92 -4.08 17.13
C THR A 56 1.22 -3.96 18.48
N ALA A 57 1.24 -5.02 19.28
CA ALA A 57 0.69 -4.99 20.64
C ALA A 57 1.34 -3.91 21.54
N THR A 58 2.60 -3.59 21.29
CA THR A 58 3.32 -2.52 22.00
C THR A 58 2.80 -1.15 21.61
N GLU A 59 2.61 -0.90 20.31
CA GLU A 59 2.05 0.36 19.81
C GLU A 59 0.60 0.56 20.26
N GLU A 60 -0.23 -0.50 20.25
CA GLU A 60 -1.61 -0.44 20.77
C GLU A 60 -1.66 0.00 22.23
N ARG A 61 -0.76 -0.56 23.07
CA ARG A 61 -0.64 -0.16 24.48
C ARG A 61 -0.17 1.29 24.63
N LEU A 62 0.79 1.72 23.81
CA LEU A 62 1.29 3.09 23.83
C LEU A 62 0.19 4.08 23.42
N ALA A 63 -0.59 3.76 22.39
CA ALA A 63 -1.68 4.57 21.85
C ALA A 63 -2.90 4.75 22.80
N ALA A 64 -2.89 4.10 23.98
CA ALA A 64 -3.95 4.28 24.97
C ALA A 64 -4.04 5.72 25.52
N SER A 65 -2.92 6.46 25.55
CA SER A 65 -2.86 7.86 25.99
C SER A 65 -2.77 8.83 24.81
N GLU A 66 -3.15 10.09 25.02
CA GLU A 66 -3.00 11.12 23.98
C GLU A 66 -1.54 11.32 23.57
N GLU A 67 -0.63 11.41 24.54
CA GLU A 67 0.80 11.57 24.28
C GLU A 67 1.35 10.36 23.50
N GLY A 68 0.96 9.14 23.88
CA GLY A 68 1.36 7.94 23.17
C GLY A 68 0.82 7.89 21.74
N ARG A 69 -0.41 8.39 21.48
CA ARG A 69 -0.92 8.53 20.11
C ARG A 69 -0.08 9.49 19.27
N ARG A 70 0.36 10.61 19.86
CA ARG A 70 1.26 11.56 19.19
C ARG A 70 2.60 10.91 18.86
N LEU A 71 3.19 10.19 19.80
CA LEU A 71 4.46 9.47 19.58
C LEU A 71 4.35 8.41 18.49
N VAL A 72 3.30 7.58 18.51
CA VAL A 72 3.07 6.56 17.46
C VAL A 72 2.90 7.23 16.10
N ARG A 73 2.12 8.32 16.01
CA ARG A 73 1.94 9.08 14.76
C ARG A 73 3.27 9.59 14.22
N SER A 74 4.07 10.24 15.06
CA SER A 74 5.37 10.78 14.65
C SER A 74 6.34 9.68 14.21
N ALA A 75 6.39 8.56 14.93
CA ALA A 75 7.21 7.42 14.55
C ALA A 75 6.80 6.84 13.19
N ARG A 76 5.50 6.71 12.92
CA ARG A 76 4.98 6.21 11.63
C ARG A 76 5.27 7.17 10.48
N GLN A 77 5.16 8.48 10.71
CA GLN A 77 5.53 9.49 9.72
C GLN A 77 7.02 9.46 9.39
N GLU A 78 7.88 9.25 10.38
CA GLU A 78 9.32 9.13 10.17
C GLU A 78 9.68 7.82 9.44
N LEU A 79 9.10 6.69 9.82
CA LEU A 79 9.30 5.43 9.09
C LEU A 79 8.87 5.54 7.62
N ARG A 80 7.76 6.26 7.37
CA ARG A 80 7.31 6.56 6.02
C ARG A 80 8.34 7.42 5.27
N SER A 81 8.90 8.46 5.88
CA SER A 81 9.88 9.34 5.21
C SER A 81 11.14 8.59 4.80
N ILE A 82 11.59 7.63 5.61
CA ILE A 82 12.78 6.81 5.34
C ILE A 82 12.51 5.78 4.22
N ASN A 83 11.36 5.11 4.27
CA ASN A 83 11.13 3.92 3.45
C ASN A 83 10.30 4.19 2.18
N HIS A 84 9.94 5.45 1.90
CA HIS A 84 8.94 5.73 0.87
C HIS A 84 9.34 5.28 -0.54
N SER A 85 10.60 5.45 -0.90
CA SER A 85 11.10 5.12 -2.23
C SER A 85 11.01 3.64 -2.55
N GLU A 86 11.24 2.76 -1.56
CA GLU A 86 11.22 1.31 -1.75
C GLU A 86 9.81 0.81 -2.09
N ILE A 87 8.80 1.25 -1.33
CA ILE A 87 7.42 0.86 -1.64
C ILE A 87 6.92 1.50 -2.95
N GLU A 88 7.34 2.72 -3.27
CA GLU A 88 7.00 3.38 -4.54
C GLU A 88 7.54 2.60 -5.75
N GLU A 89 8.76 2.08 -5.67
CA GLU A 89 9.33 1.24 -6.70
C GLU A 89 8.54 -0.06 -6.88
N ILE A 90 8.18 -0.73 -5.77
CA ILE A 90 7.38 -1.95 -5.79
C ILE A 90 6.00 -1.70 -6.45
N ILE A 91 5.32 -0.62 -6.06
CA ILE A 91 4.02 -0.24 -6.64
C ILE A 91 4.16 0.06 -8.14
N GLY A 92 5.21 0.80 -8.52
CA GLY A 92 5.47 1.14 -9.92
C GLY A 92 5.73 -0.09 -10.78
N GLN A 93 6.52 -1.05 -10.29
CA GLN A 93 6.79 -2.32 -10.96
C GLN A 93 5.51 -3.13 -11.20
N ILE A 94 4.63 -3.21 -10.19
CA ILE A 94 3.35 -3.93 -10.31
C ILE A 94 2.39 -3.22 -11.28
N ALA A 95 2.34 -1.89 -11.23
CA ALA A 95 1.48 -1.08 -12.10
C ALA A 95 2.04 -0.88 -13.52
N GLY A 96 3.30 -1.24 -13.77
CA GLY A 96 4.00 -0.96 -15.03
C GLY A 96 4.13 0.54 -15.34
N CYS A 97 4.26 1.36 -14.29
CA CYS A 97 4.32 2.82 -14.35
C CYS A 97 5.34 3.36 -13.35
N THR A 98 5.73 4.63 -13.50
CA THR A 98 6.54 5.31 -12.49
C THR A 98 5.61 5.96 -11.47
N VAL A 99 5.88 5.78 -10.17
CA VAL A 99 5.22 6.62 -9.15
C VAL A 99 5.90 7.99 -9.14
N VAL A 100 5.16 9.05 -9.42
CA VAL A 100 5.67 10.43 -9.47
C VAL A 100 5.50 11.16 -8.14
N ARG A 101 4.54 10.72 -7.32
CA ARG A 101 4.25 11.31 -6.02
C ARG A 101 3.47 10.33 -5.17
N SER A 102 3.63 10.43 -3.86
CA SER A 102 2.91 9.59 -2.91
C SER A 102 2.43 10.39 -1.69
N PHE A 103 1.37 9.91 -1.07
CA PHE A 103 0.76 10.46 0.13
C PHE A 103 0.57 9.37 1.14
N TYR A 104 0.66 9.75 2.40
CA TYR A 104 0.48 8.86 3.54
C TYR A 104 -0.23 9.64 4.63
N ASP A 105 -1.22 9.03 5.26
CA ASP A 105 -1.73 9.49 6.55
C ASP A 105 -2.11 8.28 7.43
N VAL A 106 -2.10 8.50 8.74
CA VAL A 106 -2.39 7.49 9.75
C VAL A 106 -3.41 8.02 10.74
N ASP A 107 -4.45 7.23 10.99
CA ASP A 107 -5.34 7.45 12.13
C ASP A 107 -4.97 6.46 13.24
N VAL A 108 -4.24 6.97 14.24
CA VAL A 108 -3.81 6.17 15.39
C VAL A 108 -4.97 5.75 16.28
N GLN A 109 -6.07 6.51 16.29
CA GLN A 109 -7.24 6.11 17.07
C GLN A 109 -8.01 4.98 16.37
N ALA A 110 -8.11 5.02 15.05
CA ALA A 110 -8.75 3.96 14.27
C ALA A 110 -7.84 2.74 14.05
N GLY A 111 -6.52 2.88 14.19
CA GLY A 111 -5.56 1.83 13.83
C GLY A 111 -5.53 1.58 12.32
N GLU A 112 -5.73 2.64 11.54
CA GLU A 112 -5.79 2.61 10.08
C GLU A 112 -4.73 3.54 9.49
N GLN A 113 -4.21 3.18 8.32
CA GLN A 113 -3.44 4.11 7.48
C GLN A 113 -3.94 4.05 6.05
N VAL A 114 -3.77 5.17 5.35
CA VAL A 114 -4.12 5.32 3.93
C VAL A 114 -2.92 5.84 3.18
N GLU A 115 -2.71 5.30 2.00
CA GLU A 115 -1.64 5.68 1.09
C GLU A 115 -2.22 5.93 -0.29
N ILE A 116 -1.71 6.96 -0.97
CA ILE A 116 -2.06 7.25 -2.36
C ILE A 116 -0.77 7.35 -3.16
N TYR A 117 -0.69 6.64 -4.27
CA TYR A 117 0.41 6.71 -5.21
C TYR A 117 -0.11 7.27 -6.53
N VAL A 118 0.49 8.36 -7.00
CA VAL A 118 0.18 8.98 -8.29
C VAL A 118 1.19 8.47 -9.30
N LEU A 119 0.70 7.91 -10.40
CA LEU A 119 1.49 7.32 -11.47
C LEU A 119 1.70 8.31 -12.61
N ASP A 120 2.71 8.07 -13.44
CA ASP A 120 3.00 8.84 -14.65
C ASP A 120 2.00 8.58 -15.81
N ALA A 121 1.04 7.67 -15.63
CA ALA A 121 0.01 7.38 -16.60
C ALA A 121 -1.26 6.77 -16.02
N ASP A 122 -2.36 6.93 -16.75
CA ASP A 122 -3.65 6.32 -16.48
C ASP A 122 -3.63 4.82 -16.84
N VAL A 123 -3.50 3.97 -15.83
CA VAL A 123 -3.42 2.51 -16.01
C VAL A 123 -4.77 1.94 -16.38
N GLU A 124 -5.88 2.45 -15.83
CA GLU A 124 -7.21 1.98 -16.18
C GLU A 124 -7.48 2.17 -17.69
N LYS A 125 -7.12 3.32 -18.26
CA LYS A 125 -7.22 3.55 -19.70
C LYS A 125 -6.32 2.62 -20.51
N ARG A 126 -5.14 2.25 -20.01
CA ARG A 126 -4.24 1.27 -20.68
C ARG A 126 -4.87 -0.12 -20.72
N LEU A 127 -5.49 -0.56 -19.63
CA LEU A 127 -6.15 -1.86 -19.53
C LEU A 127 -7.40 -1.97 -20.42
N LEU A 128 -8.11 -0.87 -20.68
CA LEU A 128 -9.26 -0.84 -21.57
C LEU A 128 -8.90 -0.83 -23.07
N ARG A 129 -7.61 -0.63 -23.42
CA ARG A 129 -7.12 -0.52 -24.79
C ARG A 129 -6.41 -1.79 -25.30
N GLY A 130 -6.22 -2.80 -24.45
CA GLY A 130 -5.64 -4.11 -24.79
C GLY A 130 -6.71 -5.19 -24.89
#